data_AF-A0A7C4GAZ5-F1
#
_entry.id   AF-A0A7C4GAZ5-F1
#
_cell.length_a   1.000
_cell.length_b   1.000
_cell.length_c   1.000
_cell.angle_alpha   90.00
_cell.angle_beta   90.00
_cell.angle_gamma   90.00
#
_symmetry.space_group_name_H-M   'P 1'
#
loop_
_entity.id
_entity.type
_entity.pdbx_description
1 polymer ?
#
loop_
_entity_poly.entity_id
_entity_poly.type
_entity_poly.pdbx_seq_one_letter_code
_entity_poly.pdbx_strand_id
1 'polypeptide(L)'
;RENDSVDLFHKTKLSFYKFYLKNILFFISNLHTPIPCIAGTYSAYIDPYGNVYPCTQWSLILGNINERSFREIWWCEKAKHVRINIRKSYCPGCWTPCEAQLSWIMNLGMLRSLW
;
A
#
# COMPACT_ATOMS: atom_id res chain seq x y z
N ARG A 1 -1.36 13.15 30.34
CA ARG A 1 -0.04 12.77 29.76
C ARG A 1 -0.07 11.39 29.11
N GLU A 2 -0.43 10.29 29.79
CA GLU A 2 -0.68 8.98 29.12
C GLU A 2 -1.99 8.94 28.33
N ASN A 3 -3.01 9.67 28.78
CA ASN A 3 -4.34 9.69 28.16
C ASN A 3 -4.39 10.46 26.82
N ASP A 4 -3.46 11.40 26.61
CA ASP A 4 -3.46 12.29 25.45
C ASP A 4 -2.91 11.61 24.18
N SER A 5 -1.97 10.66 24.33
CA SER A 5 -1.45 9.87 23.21
C SER A 5 -2.47 8.86 22.72
N VAL A 6 -3.19 8.19 23.64
CA VAL A 6 -4.30 7.28 23.32
C VAL A 6 -5.40 8.02 22.55
N ASP A 7 -5.72 9.24 22.97
CA ASP A 7 -6.68 10.11 22.29
C ASP A 7 -6.23 10.49 20.86
N LEU A 8 -4.95 10.83 20.64
CA LEU A 8 -4.42 11.15 19.31
C LEU A 8 -4.43 9.95 18.36
N PHE A 9 -4.00 8.76 18.81
CA PHE A 9 -4.05 7.54 18.00
C PHE A 9 -5.50 7.20 17.64
N HIS A 10 -6.42 7.33 18.59
CA HIS A 10 -7.83 7.09 18.38
C HIS A 10 -8.42 8.08 17.34
N LYS A 11 -8.16 9.38 17.49
CA LYS A 11 -8.60 10.42 16.54
C LYS A 11 -8.02 10.21 15.14
N THR A 12 -6.76 9.83 15.04
CA THR A 12 -6.10 9.52 13.76
C THR A 12 -6.76 8.32 13.09
N LYS A 13 -6.98 7.23 13.85
CA LYS A 13 -7.67 6.03 13.37
C LYS A 13 -9.08 6.36 12.88
N LEU A 14 -9.87 7.08 13.66
CA LEU A 14 -11.21 7.52 13.25
C LEU A 14 -11.20 8.39 12.00
N SER A 15 -10.22 9.29 11.86
CA SER A 15 -10.07 10.15 10.68
C SER A 15 -9.80 9.33 9.42
N PHE A 16 -8.92 8.31 9.52
CA PHE A 16 -8.71 7.36 8.44
C PHE A 16 -10.00 6.62 8.06
N TYR A 17 -10.74 6.06 9.03
CA TYR A 17 -11.97 5.32 8.71
C TYR A 17 -13.05 6.21 8.10
N LYS A 18 -13.20 7.46 8.57
CA LYS A 18 -14.12 8.43 7.93
C LYS A 18 -13.72 8.68 6.47
N PHE A 19 -12.44 8.87 6.20
CA PHE A 19 -11.92 9.01 4.84
C PHE A 19 -12.15 7.75 3.99
N TYR A 20 -11.81 6.58 4.52
CA TYR A 20 -11.97 5.29 3.84
C TYR A 20 -13.43 5.04 3.45
N LEU A 21 -14.36 5.15 4.41
CA LEU A 21 -15.79 4.91 4.20
C LEU A 21 -16.41 5.89 3.20
N LYS A 22 -16.06 7.18 3.29
CA LYS A 22 -16.55 8.21 2.34
C LYS A 22 -16.18 7.91 0.89
N ASN A 23 -15.05 7.24 0.67
CA ASN A 23 -14.53 6.97 -0.66
C ASN A 23 -14.84 5.56 -1.20
N ILE A 24 -15.58 4.72 -0.46
CA ILE A 24 -16.01 3.41 -0.96
C ILE A 24 -16.85 3.57 -2.23
N LEU A 25 -17.80 4.49 -2.25
CA LEU A 25 -18.66 4.73 -3.41
C LEU A 25 -17.84 5.17 -4.64
N PHE A 26 -16.84 6.03 -4.45
CA PHE A 26 -15.94 6.44 -5.52
C PHE A 26 -15.21 5.24 -6.13
N PHE A 27 -14.67 4.34 -5.31
CA PHE A 27 -14.00 3.13 -5.79
C PHE A 27 -14.97 2.21 -6.54
N ILE A 28 -16.17 1.97 -6.00
CA ILE A 28 -17.16 1.09 -6.64
C ILE A 28 -17.57 1.64 -8.02
N SER A 29 -17.73 2.95 -8.16
CA SER A 29 -18.16 3.58 -9.41
C SER A 29 -17.07 3.66 -10.48
N ASN A 30 -15.79 3.79 -10.10
CA ASN A 30 -14.70 4.06 -11.03
C ASN A 30 -13.68 2.92 -11.15
N LEU A 31 -13.75 1.93 -10.25
CA LEU A 31 -12.76 0.87 -10.05
C LEU A 31 -11.33 1.41 -9.85
N HIS A 32 -11.22 2.63 -9.34
CA HIS A 32 -9.97 3.36 -9.19
C HIS A 32 -9.76 3.79 -7.74
N THR A 33 -8.53 3.69 -7.23
CA THR A 33 -8.25 4.07 -5.85
C THR A 33 -8.29 5.61 -5.70
N PRO A 34 -8.92 6.14 -4.63
CA PRO A 34 -8.97 7.57 -4.35
C PRO A 34 -7.59 8.22 -4.14
N ILE A 35 -6.59 7.44 -3.74
CA ILE A 35 -5.22 7.89 -3.48
C ILE A 35 -4.21 6.93 -4.12
N PRO A 36 -2.97 7.40 -4.41
CA PRO A 36 -1.92 6.54 -4.92
C PRO A 36 -1.58 5.40 -3.95
N CYS A 37 -1.62 4.17 -4.46
CA CYS A 37 -1.20 3.00 -3.72
C CYS A 37 0.34 2.97 -3.56
N ILE A 38 0.83 2.61 -2.37
CA ILE A 38 2.26 2.50 -2.06
C ILE A 38 2.76 1.04 -1.96
N ALA A 39 1.90 0.08 -2.27
CA ALA A 39 2.23 -1.34 -2.32
C ALA A 39 3.46 -1.58 -3.21
N GLY A 40 4.29 -2.55 -2.84
CA GLY A 40 5.56 -2.80 -3.51
C GLY A 40 6.66 -1.79 -3.19
N THR A 41 6.38 -0.75 -2.38
CA THR A 41 7.37 0.23 -1.88
C THR A 41 7.53 0.12 -0.37
N TYR A 42 6.42 0.25 0.38
CA TYR A 42 6.41 0.22 1.85
C TYR A 42 5.82 -1.06 2.44
N SER A 43 5.12 -1.85 1.63
CA SER A 43 4.57 -3.15 1.99
C SER A 43 4.94 -4.18 0.93
N ALA A 44 5.19 -5.40 1.38
CA ALA A 44 5.42 -6.59 0.55
C ALA A 44 4.51 -7.71 1.03
N TYR A 45 4.08 -8.59 0.13
CA TYR A 45 3.44 -9.84 0.49
C TYR A 45 4.37 -11.00 0.11
N ILE A 46 4.60 -11.93 1.03
CA ILE A 46 5.39 -13.14 0.79
C ILE A 46 4.52 -14.32 1.17
N ASP A 47 4.34 -15.25 0.25
CA ASP A 47 3.56 -16.47 0.50
C ASP A 47 4.40 -17.56 1.22
N PRO A 48 3.78 -18.64 1.72
CA PRO A 48 4.50 -19.74 2.37
C PRO A 48 5.50 -20.48 1.47
N TYR A 49 5.41 -20.32 0.15
CA TYR A 49 6.35 -20.92 -0.81
C TYR A 49 7.53 -19.98 -1.12
N GLY A 50 7.57 -18.81 -0.50
CA GLY A 50 8.64 -17.82 -0.66
C GLY A 50 8.45 -16.87 -1.86
N ASN A 51 7.31 -16.92 -2.56
CA ASN A 51 7.05 -15.97 -3.65
C ASN A 51 6.76 -14.59 -3.09
N VAL A 52 7.42 -13.58 -3.65
CA VAL A 52 7.29 -12.17 -3.28
C VAL A 52 6.33 -11.49 -4.25
N TYR A 53 5.37 -10.75 -3.72
CA TYR A 53 4.37 -9.99 -4.44
C TYR A 53 4.37 -8.52 -3.96
N PRO A 54 3.89 -7.58 -4.77
CA PRO A 54 3.75 -6.20 -4.32
C PRO A 54 2.66 -6.03 -3.24
N CYS A 55 1.59 -6.82 -3.30
CA CYS A 55 0.48 -6.86 -2.34
C CYS A 55 -0.27 -8.19 -2.46
N THR A 56 -1.32 -8.37 -1.65
CA THR A 56 -2.17 -9.58 -1.65
C THR A 56 -3.14 -9.65 -2.83
N GLN A 57 -3.42 -8.52 -3.49
CA GLN A 57 -4.48 -8.41 -4.50
C GLN A 57 -3.98 -8.62 -5.93
N TRP A 58 -2.69 -8.36 -6.17
CA TRP A 58 -2.10 -8.53 -7.48
C TRP A 58 -1.24 -9.79 -7.50
N SER A 59 -1.73 -10.85 -8.18
CA SER A 59 -1.07 -12.15 -8.31
C SER A 59 0.22 -12.15 -9.17
N LEU A 60 0.89 -11.00 -9.29
CA LEU A 60 2.15 -10.84 -10.02
C LEU A 60 3.33 -11.12 -9.11
N ILE A 61 4.00 -12.25 -9.34
CA ILE A 61 5.22 -12.64 -8.62
C ILE A 61 6.39 -11.76 -9.04
N LEU A 62 7.04 -11.09 -8.09
CA LEU A 62 8.26 -10.32 -8.29
C LEU A 62 9.50 -11.22 -8.35
N GLY A 63 9.53 -12.27 -7.53
CA GLY A 63 10.59 -13.28 -7.46
C GLY A 63 10.33 -14.25 -6.30
N ASN A 64 11.26 -15.18 -6.05
CA ASN A 64 11.16 -16.14 -4.94
C ASN A 64 12.40 -16.06 -4.04
N ILE A 65 12.20 -15.95 -2.72
CA ILE A 65 13.29 -15.78 -1.75
C ILE A 65 14.19 -17.01 -1.60
N ASN A 66 13.73 -18.19 -2.05
CA ASN A 66 14.54 -19.39 -2.09
C ASN A 66 15.56 -19.39 -3.25
N GLU A 67 15.36 -18.52 -4.25
CA GLU A 67 16.23 -18.41 -5.43
C GLU A 67 17.20 -17.22 -5.35
N ARG A 68 16.76 -16.10 -4.79
CA ARG A 68 17.52 -14.84 -4.69
C ARG A 68 17.18 -14.12 -3.39
N SER A 69 18.06 -13.24 -2.93
CA SER A 69 17.77 -12.45 -1.73
C SER A 69 16.55 -11.53 -1.95
N PHE A 70 15.80 -11.27 -0.88
CA PHE A 70 14.69 -10.31 -0.91
C PHE A 70 15.13 -8.95 -1.47
N ARG A 71 16.34 -8.48 -1.13
CA ARG A 71 16.90 -7.21 -1.61
C ARG A 71 17.02 -7.19 -3.14
N GLU A 72 17.53 -8.25 -3.74
CA GLU A 72 17.66 -8.36 -5.20
C GLU A 72 16.29 -8.35 -5.88
N ILE A 73 15.32 -9.10 -5.33
CA ILE A 73 13.95 -9.14 -5.84
C ILE A 73 13.30 -7.75 -5.71
N TRP A 74 13.47 -7.08 -4.57
CA TRP A 74 12.81 -5.81 -4.26
C TRP A 74 13.31 -4.63 -5.09
N TRP A 75 14.60 -4.65 -5.43
CA TRP A 75 15.27 -3.58 -6.18
C TRP A 75 15.52 -3.89 -7.65
N CYS A 76 15.06 -5.04 -8.15
CA CYS A 76 15.14 -5.37 -9.57
C CYS A 76 14.25 -4.46 -10.43
N GLU A 77 14.51 -4.46 -11.74
CA GLU A 77 13.79 -3.63 -12.70
C GLU A 77 12.30 -4.01 -12.78
N LYS A 78 11.98 -5.29 -12.66
CA LYS A 78 10.60 -5.78 -12.60
C LYS A 78 9.83 -5.13 -11.45
N ALA A 79 10.40 -5.09 -10.25
CA ALA A 79 9.76 -4.49 -9.08
C ALA A 79 9.60 -2.97 -9.23
N LYS A 80 10.57 -2.28 -9.84
CA LYS A 80 10.44 -0.84 -10.17
C LYS A 80 9.28 -0.58 -11.12
N HIS A 81 9.17 -1.33 -12.22
CA HIS A 81 8.07 -1.20 -13.17
C HIS A 81 6.71 -1.49 -12.52
N VAL A 82 6.63 -2.52 -11.68
CA VAL A 82 5.41 -2.84 -10.93
C VAL A 82 5.00 -1.68 -10.01
N ARG A 83 5.94 -1.09 -9.25
CA ARG A 83 5.65 0.10 -8.43
C ARG A 83 5.13 1.28 -9.25
N ILE A 84 5.69 1.53 -10.44
CA ILE A 84 5.20 2.58 -11.34
C ILE A 84 3.76 2.29 -11.78
N ASN A 85 3.46 1.04 -12.14
CA ASN A 85 2.11 0.63 -12.54
C ASN A 85 1.12 0.78 -11.38
N ILE A 86 1.49 0.37 -10.16
CA ILE A 86 0.66 0.56 -8.95
C ILE A 86 0.36 2.04 -8.72
N ARG A 87 1.37 2.90 -8.81
CA ARG A 87 1.20 4.35 -8.60
C ARG A 87 0.32 5.01 -9.66
N LYS A 88 0.31 4.47 -10.88
CA LYS A 88 -0.56 4.89 -12.00
C LYS A 88 -1.91 4.16 -12.02
N SER A 89 -2.22 3.35 -11.01
CA SER A 89 -3.44 2.54 -10.93
C SER A 89 -3.62 1.55 -12.08
N TYR A 90 -2.53 1.07 -12.69
CA TYR A 90 -2.52 0.03 -13.71
C TYR A 90 -2.41 -1.38 -13.10
N CYS A 91 -2.95 -1.56 -11.90
CA CYS A 91 -3.10 -2.86 -11.24
C CYS A 91 -4.59 -3.24 -11.25
N PRO A 92 -4.96 -4.49 -10.89
CA PRO A 92 -6.38 -4.90 -10.82
C PRO A 92 -7.27 -4.03 -9.93
N GLY A 93 -6.67 -3.21 -9.06
CA GLY A 93 -7.37 -2.27 -8.19
C GLY A 93 -7.89 -2.94 -6.93
N CYS A 94 -7.78 -2.24 -5.80
CA CYS A 94 -8.37 -2.66 -4.54
C CYS A 94 -8.62 -1.44 -3.65
N TRP A 95 -9.63 -1.54 -2.79
CA TRP A 95 -9.87 -0.53 -1.76
C TRP A 95 -10.06 -1.22 -0.41
N THR A 96 -8.97 -1.83 0.07
CA THR A 96 -8.92 -2.52 1.36
C THR A 96 -8.26 -1.63 2.41
N PRO A 97 -8.65 -1.74 3.70
CA PRO A 97 -8.02 -0.96 4.75
C PRO A 97 -6.50 -1.21 4.87
N CYS A 98 -6.03 -2.43 4.60
CA CYS A 98 -4.61 -2.78 4.73
C CYS A 98 -3.71 -1.98 3.78
N GLU A 99 -4.13 -1.74 2.54
CA GLU A 99 -3.38 -0.93 1.58
C GLU A 99 -3.73 0.56 1.73
N ALA A 100 -5.00 0.88 1.95
CA ALA A 100 -5.47 2.26 2.05
C ALA A 100 -4.90 3.00 3.26
N GLN A 101 -4.70 2.34 4.40
CA GLN A 101 -4.21 2.99 5.62
C GLN A 101 -2.76 3.45 5.48
N LEU A 102 -1.88 2.56 5.03
CA LEU A 102 -0.47 2.90 4.79
C LEU A 102 -0.37 3.95 3.68
N SER A 103 -1.11 3.78 2.59
CA SER A 103 -1.19 4.81 1.54
C SER A 103 -1.68 6.15 2.06
N TRP A 104 -2.71 6.18 2.91
CA TRP A 104 -3.24 7.43 3.45
C TRP A 104 -2.20 8.16 4.29
N ILE A 105 -1.50 7.44 5.18
CA ILE A 105 -0.42 8.00 6.00
C ILE A 105 0.73 8.51 5.12
N MET A 106 1.19 7.72 4.15
CA MET A 106 2.36 8.06 3.34
C MET A 106 2.08 9.11 2.26
N ASN A 107 0.81 9.33 1.88
CA ASN A 107 0.41 10.41 0.98
C ASN A 107 0.04 11.70 1.73
N LEU A 108 -0.10 11.70 3.05
CA LEU A 108 -0.21 12.94 3.83
C LEU A 108 1.11 13.70 3.70
N GLY A 109 1.03 14.94 3.20
CA GLY A 109 2.15 15.76 2.71
C GLY A 109 3.28 16.06 3.69
N MET A 110 3.26 15.54 4.92
CA MET A 110 4.34 15.70 5.91
C MET A 110 5.58 14.84 5.61
N LEU A 111 5.44 13.75 4.84
CA LEU A 111 6.55 12.85 4.50
C LEU A 111 7.05 13.00 3.05
N ARG A 112 6.40 13.86 2.26
CA ARG A 112 6.73 14.07 0.84
C ARG A 112 7.89 15.04 0.63
N SER A 113 8.33 15.74 1.68
CA SER A 113 9.51 16.62 1.70
C SER A 113 10.77 15.96 2.27
N LEU A 114 10.71 14.67 2.63
CA LEU A 114 11.80 13.92 3.28
C LEU A 114 12.35 12.78 2.40
N TRP A 115 11.95 12.70 1.13
CA TRP A 115 12.41 11.72 0.14
C TRP A 115 12.63 12.37 -1.22
#